data_AF-A0A224ABX0-F1
#
_entry.id   AF-A0A224ABX0-F1
#
_cell.length_a   1.000
_cell.length_b   1.000
_cell.length_c   1.000
_cell.angle_alpha   90.00
_cell.angle_beta   90.00
_cell.angle_gamma   90.00
#
_symmetry.space_group_name_H-M   'P 1'
#
loop_
_entity.id
_entity.type
_entity.pdbx_description
1 polymer ?
#
loop_
_entity_poly.entity_id
_entity_poly.type
_entity_poly.pdbx_seq_one_letter_code
_entity_poly.pdbx_strand_id
1 'polypeptide(L)'
;MLILHLLFFMLVLMTFCFFFSKYRYLSLLLALESLMLLALVFSFFILFQSSIFLFTYVLLLTLGVCEAALGLSLLMSYVKTSGSDQIKSMVAINM
;
A
#
# COMPACT_ATOMS: atom_id res chain seq x y z
N MET A 1 -18.44 9.98 -13.86
CA MET A 1 -18.71 10.57 -12.52
C MET A 1 -19.05 9.52 -11.48
N LEU A 2 -20.07 8.69 -11.67
CA LEU A 2 -20.41 7.58 -10.75
C LEU A 2 -19.21 6.64 -10.46
N ILE A 3 -18.49 6.22 -11.52
CA ILE A 3 -17.35 5.30 -11.39
C ILE A 3 -16.25 5.87 -10.47
N LEU A 4 -16.01 7.18 -10.55
CA LEU A 4 -14.95 7.84 -9.79
C LEU A 4 -15.35 7.95 -8.31
N HIS A 5 -16.64 8.17 -8.04
CA HIS A 5 -17.16 8.16 -6.68
C HIS A 5 -17.12 6.76 -6.06
N LEU A 6 -17.42 5.72 -6.84
CA LEU A 6 -17.33 4.33 -6.39
C LEU A 6 -15.89 3.92 -6.12
N LEU A 7 -14.94 4.28 -6.99
CA LEU A 7 -13.51 4.07 -6.76
C LEU A 7 -13.02 4.78 -5.49
N PHE A 8 -13.45 6.03 -5.27
CA PHE A 8 -13.10 6.77 -4.06
C PHE A 8 -13.66 6.10 -2.80
N PHE A 9 -14.91 5.64 -2.85
CA PHE A 9 -15.51 4.88 -1.74
C PHE A 9 -14.75 3.58 -1.45
N MET A 10 -14.35 2.84 -2.50
CA MET A 10 -13.53 1.63 -2.34
C MET A 10 -12.15 1.95 -1.74
N LEU A 11 -11.54 3.08 -2.12
CA LEU A 11 -10.25 3.51 -1.56
C LEU A 11 -10.36 3.72 -0.06
N VAL A 12 -11.42 4.41 0.38
CA VAL A 12 -11.70 4.64 1.81
C VAL A 12 -11.97 3.33 2.54
N LEU A 13 -12.73 2.40 1.96
CA LEU A 13 -12.94 1.09 2.60
C LEU A 13 -11.65 0.28 2.74
N MET A 14 -10.79 0.32 1.73
CA MET A 14 -9.51 -0.40 1.75
C MET A 14 -8.53 0.19 2.77
N THR A 15 -8.51 1.51 2.95
CA THR A 15 -7.70 2.13 4.02
C THR A 15 -8.18 1.67 5.40
N PHE A 16 -9.49 1.60 5.63
CA PHE A 16 -10.03 1.03 6.87
C PHE A 16 -9.62 -0.44 7.04
N CYS A 17 -9.76 -1.27 6.01
CA CYS A 17 -9.36 -2.67 6.04
C CYS A 17 -7.88 -2.84 6.42
N PHE A 18 -7.01 -2.00 5.85
CA PHE A 18 -5.58 -1.98 6.16
C PHE A 18 -5.32 -1.74 7.66
N PHE A 19 -6.02 -0.78 8.28
CA PHE A 19 -5.86 -0.52 9.72
C PHE A 19 -6.33 -1.67 10.62
N PHE A 20 -7.28 -2.50 10.17
CA PHE A 20 -7.75 -3.68 10.91
C PHE A 20 -6.85 -4.92 10.75
N SER A 21 -6.03 -4.98 9.69
CA SER A 21 -5.14 -6.11 9.41
C SER A 21 -3.85 -6.03 10.24
N LYS A 22 -3.91 -6.33 11.55
CA LYS A 22 -2.79 -6.07 12.50
C LYS A 22 -1.84 -7.25 12.79
N TYR A 23 -2.05 -8.42 12.19
CA TYR A 23 -1.45 -9.65 12.74
C TYR A 23 -0.24 -10.19 11.97
N ARG A 24 -0.17 -10.02 10.65
CA ARG A 24 0.91 -10.55 9.82
C ARG A 24 1.45 -9.47 8.91
N TYR A 25 2.75 -9.21 8.99
CA TYR A 25 3.39 -8.13 8.23
C TYR A 25 3.23 -8.33 6.71
N LEU A 26 3.30 -9.57 6.23
CA LEU A 26 3.02 -9.92 4.83
C LEU A 26 1.59 -9.55 4.40
N SER A 27 0.60 -9.80 5.26
CA SER A 27 -0.80 -9.47 4.96
C SER A 27 -1.05 -7.96 4.92
N LEU A 28 -0.25 -7.20 5.69
CA LEU A 28 -0.27 -5.75 5.71
C LEU A 28 0.38 -5.20 4.42
N LEU A 29 1.50 -5.80 3.97
CA LEU A 29 2.11 -5.46 2.67
C LEU A 29 1.16 -5.71 1.49
N LEU A 30 0.47 -6.85 1.48
CA LEU A 30 -0.48 -7.19 0.42
C LEU A 30 -1.67 -6.21 0.38
N ALA A 31 -2.15 -5.77 1.55
CA ALA A 31 -3.20 -4.75 1.64
C ALA A 31 -2.71 -3.37 1.19
N LEU A 32 -1.42 -3.05 1.36
CA LEU A 32 -0.82 -1.81 0.88
C LEU A 32 -0.64 -1.84 -0.64
N GLU A 33 -0.25 -2.98 -1.22
CA GLU A 33 -0.17 -3.17 -2.67
C GLU A 33 -1.54 -3.03 -3.35
N SER A 34 -2.59 -3.62 -2.78
CA SER A 34 -3.96 -3.48 -3.31
C SER A 34 -4.47 -2.04 -3.24
N LEU A 35 -4.13 -1.32 -2.18
CA LEU A 35 -4.42 0.11 -2.04
C LEU A 35 -3.68 0.95 -3.09
N MET A 36 -2.40 0.64 -3.34
CA MET A 36 -1.60 1.34 -4.35
C MET A 36 -2.13 1.10 -5.76
N LEU A 37 -2.52 -0.14 -6.10
CA LEU A 37 -3.17 -0.46 -7.38
C LEU A 37 -4.49 0.30 -7.56
N LEU A 38 -5.33 0.38 -6.52
CA LEU A 38 -6.59 1.12 -6.58
C LEU A 38 -6.35 2.64 -6.76
N ALA A 39 -5.36 3.19 -6.06
CA ALA A 39 -4.94 4.58 -6.22
C ALA A 39 -4.38 4.86 -7.63
N LEU A 40 -3.64 3.92 -8.21
CA LEU A 40 -3.10 4.00 -9.57
C LEU A 40 -4.24 4.04 -10.60
N VAL A 41 -5.23 3.15 -10.50
CA VAL A 41 -6.44 3.15 -11.36
C VAL A 41 -7.22 4.46 -11.20
N PHE A 42 -7.40 4.93 -9.97
CA PHE A 42 -8.06 6.21 -9.70
C PHE A 42 -7.32 7.39 -10.34
N SER A 43 -5.98 7.41 -10.23
CA SER A 43 -5.15 8.45 -10.84
C SER A 43 -5.24 8.45 -12.37
N PHE A 44 -5.35 7.27 -13.01
CA PHE A 44 -5.51 7.15 -14.44
C PHE A 44 -6.77 7.88 -14.92
N PHE A 45 -7.92 7.66 -14.26
CA PHE A 45 -9.17 8.32 -14.61
C PHE A 45 -9.13 9.84 -14.44
N ILE A 46 -8.37 10.35 -13.47
CA ILE A 46 -8.21 11.80 -13.24
C ILE A 46 -7.27 12.43 -14.27
N LEU A 47 -6.14 11.76 -14.53
CA LEU A 47 -5.07 12.30 -15.37
C LEU A 47 -5.34 12.15 -16.86
N PHE A 48 -6.32 11.35 -17.27
CA PHE A 48 -6.60 11.03 -18.68
C PHE A 48 -6.70 12.25 -19.61
N GLN A 49 -7.22 13.38 -19.12
CA GLN A 49 -7.38 14.61 -19.91
C GLN A 49 -6.14 15.53 -19.90
N SER A 50 -5.14 15.22 -19.07
CA SER A 50 -3.93 16.04 -18.94
C SER A 50 -2.92 15.74 -20.05
N SER A 51 -2.23 16.76 -20.56
CA SER A 51 -1.20 16.61 -21.60
C SER A 51 0.05 15.85 -21.13
N ILE A 52 0.28 15.78 -19.81
CA ILE A 52 1.48 15.19 -19.19
C ILE A 52 1.13 13.83 -18.53
N PHE A 53 -0.05 13.26 -18.82
CA PHE A 53 -0.60 12.09 -18.13
C PHE A 53 0.35 10.89 -18.07
N LEU A 54 1.06 10.61 -19.16
CA LEU A 54 1.87 9.40 -19.27
C LEU A 54 3.13 9.50 -18.40
N PHE A 55 3.75 10.68 -18.36
CA PHE A 55 4.93 10.93 -17.53
C PHE A 55 4.56 10.86 -16.04
N THR A 56 3.49 11.53 -15.62
CA THR A 56 3.05 11.50 -14.21
C THR A 56 2.60 10.11 -13.78
N TYR A 57 1.93 9.36 -14.65
CA TYR A 57 1.49 8.00 -14.36
C TYR A 57 2.65 7.02 -14.20
N VAL A 58 3.65 7.08 -15.10
CA VAL A 58 4.86 6.24 -14.99
C VAL A 58 5.67 6.61 -13.75
N LEU A 59 5.79 7.91 -13.44
CA LEU A 59 6.47 8.36 -12.23
C LEU A 59 5.78 7.80 -10.97
N LEU A 60 4.45 7.91 -10.87
CA LEU A 60 3.67 7.34 -9.77
C LEU A 60 3.89 5.82 -9.64
N LEU A 61 3.89 5.10 -10.77
CA LEU A 61 4.11 3.65 -10.81
C LEU A 61 5.50 3.29 -10.28
N THR A 62 6.56 4.00 -10.72
CA THR A 62 7.92 3.72 -10.24
C THR A 62 8.08 3.97 -8.75
N LEU A 63 7.52 5.06 -8.22
CA LEU A 63 7.55 5.34 -6.78
C LEU A 63 6.81 4.27 -5.98
N GLY A 64 5.65 3.80 -6.47
CA GLY A 64 4.91 2.71 -5.84
C GLY A 64 5.69 1.39 -5.79
N VAL A 65 6.37 1.01 -6.88
CA VAL A 65 7.21 -0.19 -6.90
C VAL A 65 8.40 -0.04 -5.94
N CYS A 66 9.01 1.15 -5.86
CA CYS A 66 10.09 1.43 -4.91
C CYS A 66 9.63 1.30 -3.45
N GLU A 67 8.45 1.82 -3.11
CA GLU A 67 7.87 1.69 -1.77
C GLU A 67 7.63 0.21 -1.41
N ALA A 68 7.07 -0.57 -2.33
CA ALA A 68 6.85 -2.00 -2.13
C ALA A 68 8.16 -2.77 -1.92
N ALA A 69 9.21 -2.47 -2.70
CA ALA A 69 10.53 -3.08 -2.55
C ALA A 69 11.16 -2.74 -1.18
N LEU A 70 11.03 -1.49 -0.73
CA LEU A 70 11.48 -1.07 0.60
C LEU A 70 10.70 -1.80 1.70
N GLY A 71 9.38 -1.91 1.58
CA GLY A 71 8.53 -2.66 2.51
C GLY A 71 8.93 -4.13 2.64
N LEU A 72 9.23 -4.80 1.52
CA LEU A 72 9.72 -6.19 1.52
C LEU A 72 11.10 -6.33 2.16
N SER A 73 12.00 -5.38 1.90
CA SER A 73 13.33 -5.40 2.51
C SER A 73 13.27 -5.28 4.04
N LEU A 74 12.35 -4.46 4.55
CA LEU A 74 12.09 -4.33 5.98
C LEU A 74 11.50 -5.61 6.57
N LEU A 75 10.53 -6.22 5.90
CA LEU A 75 9.99 -7.53 6.29
C LEU A 75 11.12 -8.57 6.42
N MET A 76 11.97 -8.70 5.41
CA MET A 76 13.09 -9.66 5.45
C MET A 76 14.06 -9.39 6.60
N SER A 77 14.29 -8.13 6.95
CA SER A 77 15.12 -7.77 8.11
C SER A 77 14.45 -8.16 9.43
N TYR A 78 13.13 -7.94 9.56
CA TYR A 78 12.35 -8.28 10.74
C TYR A 78 12.26 -9.80 10.95
N VAL A 79 12.06 -10.56 9.88
CA VAL A 79 12.02 -12.03 9.95
C VAL A 79 13.36 -12.61 10.38
N LYS A 80 14.48 -12.02 9.93
CA LYS A 80 15.82 -12.42 10.38
C LYS A 80 16.05 -12.20 11.88
N THR A 81 15.47 -11.16 12.47
CA THR A 81 15.64 -10.85 13.90
C THR A 81 14.63 -11.53 14.80
N SER A 82 13.38 -11.68 14.35
CA SER A 82 12.26 -12.17 15.19
C SER A 82 11.89 -13.62 14.91
N GLY A 83 12.40 -14.23 13.83
CA GLY A 83 12.14 -15.61 13.43
C GLY A 83 10.68 -15.89 13.00
N SER A 84 9.84 -14.86 12.91
CA SER A 84 8.42 -14.95 12.57
C SER A 84 7.91 -13.65 11.96
N ASP A 85 7.01 -13.74 10.97
CA ASP A 85 6.35 -12.61 10.29
C ASP A 85 5.24 -11.96 11.13
N GLN A 86 5.01 -12.45 12.36
CA GLN A 86 4.01 -11.89 13.26
C GLN A 86 4.54 -10.61 13.89
N ILE A 87 3.74 -9.54 13.77
CA ILE A 87 4.00 -8.28 14.46
C ILE A 87 3.62 -8.52 15.92
N LYS A 88 4.55 -9.02 16.73
CA LYS A 88 4.38 -8.96 18.18
C LYS A 88 4.51 -7.49 18.56
N SER A 89 3.52 -6.98 19.29
CA SER A 89 3.58 -5.66 19.89
C SER A 89 4.94 -5.51 20.57
N MET A 90 5.75 -4.53 20.14
CA MET A 90 7.03 -4.17 20.76
C MET A 90 6.79 -3.50 22.13
N VAL A 91 6.06 -4.17 23.01
CA VAL A 91 5.88 -3.79 24.43
C VAL A 91 6.96 -4.46 25.30
N ALA A 92 7.83 -5.29 24.72
CA ALA A 92 9.00 -5.84 25.41
C ALA A 92 10.28 -5.01 25.22
N ILE A 93 10.15 -3.68 25.28
CA ILE A 93 11.28 -2.80 25.62
C ILE A 93 10.80 -2.05 26.86
N ASN A 94 11.21 -2.57 28.03
CA ASN A 94 10.98 -2.06 29.39
C ASN A 94 9.80 -2.66 30.19
N MET A 95 9.90 -3.95 30.52
CA MET A 95 9.69 -4.50 31.88
C MET A 95 10.48 -5.80 32.02
#